data_AF-A0A920C6W8-F1
#
_entry.id   AF-A0A920C6W8-F1
#
_cell.length_a   1.000
_cell.length_b   1.000
_cell.length_c   1.000
_cell.angle_alpha   90.00
_cell.angle_beta   90.00
_cell.angle_gamma   90.00
#
_symmetry.space_group_name_H-M   'P 1'
#
loop_
_entity.id
_entity.type
_entity.pdbx_description
1 polymer ?
#
loop_
_entity_poly.entity_id
_entity_poly.type
_entity_poly.pdbx_seq_one_letter_code
_entity_poly.pdbx_strand_id
1 'polypeptide(L)'
;MLVQAVVTIGAVLAVAAIILGYIFLKVSRGNGYLPYYPGAILFFGGIILACFATPEKVMVWEAGLGGWGIAFMFAGGISFLVTSVSHAYQIHDKA
;
A
#
# COMPACT_ATOMS: atom_id res chain seq x y z
N MET A 1 13.28 9.82 15.51
CA MET A 1 12.93 8.40 15.77
C MET A 1 11.58 8.05 15.12
N LEU A 2 10.47 8.71 15.50
CA LEU A 2 9.13 8.49 14.88
C LEU A 2 9.10 8.51 13.34
N VAL A 3 9.62 9.57 12.71
CA VAL A 3 9.61 9.71 11.24
C VAL A 3 10.34 8.56 10.56
N GLN A 4 11.49 8.15 11.10
CA GLN A 4 12.26 7.02 10.58
C GLN A 4 11.48 5.70 10.71
N ALA A 5 10.80 5.48 11.84
CA ALA A 5 9.97 4.29 12.03
C ALA A 5 8.82 4.24 11.00
N VAL A 6 8.08 5.34 10.83
CA VAL A 6 6.97 5.45 9.86
C VAL A 6 7.45 5.24 8.43
N VAL A 7 8.58 5.85 8.04
CA VAL A 7 9.17 5.66 6.71
C VAL A 7 9.60 4.20 6.50
N THR A 8 10.21 3.57 7.50
CA THR A 8 10.64 2.16 7.41
C THR A 8 9.44 1.23 7.24
N ILE A 9 8.40 1.40 8.07
CA ILE A 9 7.14 0.63 7.97
C ILE A 9 6.51 0.83 6.60
N GLY A 10 6.38 2.09 6.16
CA GLY A 10 5.81 2.43 4.85
C GLY A 10 6.57 1.81 3.69
N ALA A 11 7.91 1.83 3.73
CA ALA A 11 8.75 1.24 2.70
C ALA A 11 8.58 -0.28 2.62
N VAL A 12 8.59 -0.98 3.75
CA VAL A 12 8.40 -2.44 3.79
C VAL A 12 7.01 -2.83 3.28
N LEU A 13 5.98 -2.14 3.72
CA LEU A 13 4.60 -2.37 3.27
C LEU A 13 4.43 -2.06 1.78
N ALA A 14 5.07 -1.01 1.27
CA ALA A 14 5.04 -0.67 -0.15
C ALA A 14 5.62 -1.80 -0.99
N VAL A 15 6.79 -2.32 -0.61
CA VAL A 15 7.43 -3.44 -1.32
C VAL A 15 6.55 -4.68 -1.28
N ALA A 16 5.97 -5.03 -0.12
CA ALA A 16 5.08 -6.18 0.01
C ALA A 16 3.84 -6.04 -0.89
N ALA A 17 3.21 -4.87 -0.91
CA ALA A 17 2.04 -4.59 -1.72
C ALA A 17 2.33 -4.59 -3.23
N ILE A 18 3.49 -4.07 -3.63
CA ILE A 18 3.97 -4.12 -5.02
C ILE A 18 4.13 -5.58 -5.46
N ILE A 19 4.76 -6.42 -4.63
CA ILE A 19 4.96 -7.85 -4.94
C ILE A 19 3.60 -8.54 -5.10
N LEU A 20 2.66 -8.32 -4.19
CA LEU A 20 1.29 -8.83 -4.27
C LEU A 20 0.56 -8.34 -5.55
N GLY A 21 0.70 -7.05 -5.88
CA GLY A 21 0.16 -6.45 -7.09
C GLY A 21 0.68 -7.14 -8.35
N TYR A 22 1.99 -7.38 -8.44
CA TYR A 22 2.61 -8.12 -9.55
C TYR A 22 2.14 -9.57 -9.65
N ILE A 23 2.02 -10.27 -8.52
CA ILE A 23 1.49 -11.64 -8.49
C ILE A 23 0.08 -11.65 -9.09
N PHE A 24 -0.79 -10.74 -8.65
CA PHE A 24 -2.14 -10.64 -9.18
C PHE A 24 -2.19 -10.19 -10.64
N LEU A 25 -1.30 -9.31 -11.09
CA LEU A 25 -1.18 -8.88 -12.48
C LEU A 25 -0.85 -10.06 -13.41
N LYS A 26 0.02 -10.95 -12.94
CA LYS A 26 0.43 -12.15 -13.66
C LYS A 26 -0.69 -13.19 -13.70
N VAL A 27 -1.38 -13.40 -12.58
CA VAL A 27 -2.51 -14.35 -12.48
C VAL A 27 -3.71 -13.87 -13.30
N SER A 28 -4.05 -12.58 -13.24
CA SER A 28 -5.17 -12.01 -13.98
C SER A 28 -4.89 -11.86 -15.48
N ARG A 29 -3.64 -12.07 -15.91
CA ARG A 29 -3.17 -11.78 -17.27
C ARG A 29 -3.52 -10.36 -17.71
N GLY A 30 -3.59 -9.40 -16.80
CA GLY A 30 -3.89 -8.00 -17.14
C GLY A 30 -5.36 -7.77 -17.51
N ASN A 31 -6.25 -8.69 -17.13
CA ASN A 31 -7.68 -8.48 -17.20
C ASN A 31 -8.23 -8.09 -15.82
N GLY A 32 -9.03 -7.04 -15.80
CA GLY A 32 -9.75 -6.58 -14.61
C GLY A 32 -8.88 -5.83 -13.57
N TYR A 33 -9.44 -5.65 -12.39
CA TYR A 33 -8.89 -4.76 -11.35
C TYR A 33 -8.23 -5.48 -10.16
N LEU A 34 -8.12 -6.81 -10.21
CA LEU A 34 -7.49 -7.62 -9.16
C LEU A 34 -6.12 -7.10 -8.68
N PRO A 35 -5.21 -6.66 -9.59
CA PRO A 35 -3.88 -6.20 -9.20
C PRO A 35 -3.88 -4.99 -8.26
N TYR A 36 -4.96 -4.22 -8.24
CA TYR A 36 -5.08 -3.00 -7.43
C TYR A 36 -5.60 -3.24 -6.02
N TYR A 37 -6.11 -4.44 -5.71
CA TYR A 37 -6.67 -4.77 -4.40
C TYR A 37 -5.67 -4.60 -3.25
N PRO A 38 -4.41 -5.09 -3.33
CA PRO A 38 -3.42 -4.88 -2.27
C PRO A 38 -3.21 -3.41 -1.93
N GLY A 39 -3.02 -2.56 -2.95
CA GLY A 39 -2.84 -1.13 -2.77
C GLY A 39 -4.09 -0.44 -2.20
N ALA A 40 -5.27 -0.81 -2.70
CA ALA A 40 -6.54 -0.26 -2.21
C ALA A 40 -6.79 -0.62 -0.73
N ILE A 41 -6.59 -1.88 -0.34
CA ILE A 41 -6.76 -2.33 1.04
C ILE A 41 -5.83 -1.56 1.99
N LEU A 42 -4.56 -1.38 1.60
CA LEU A 42 -3.63 -0.59 2.40
C LEU A 42 -4.04 0.88 2.48
N PHE A 43 -4.46 1.49 1.37
CA PHE A 43 -4.85 2.89 1.36
C PHE A 43 -6.08 3.16 2.23
N PHE A 44 -7.17 2.41 2.03
CA PHE A 44 -8.39 2.57 2.81
C PHE A 44 -8.22 2.11 4.26
N GLY A 45 -7.47 1.04 4.51
CA GLY A 45 -7.10 0.62 5.86
C GLY A 45 -6.28 1.68 6.60
N GLY A 46 -5.40 2.39 5.87
CA GLY A 46 -4.64 3.50 6.40
C GLY A 46 -5.50 4.71 6.79
N ILE A 47 -6.51 5.04 5.97
CA ILE A 47 -7.50 6.09 6.31
C ILE A 47 -8.25 5.71 7.59
N ILE A 48 -8.70 4.47 7.70
CA ILE A 48 -9.38 3.97 8.91
C ILE A 48 -8.46 4.14 10.12
N LEU A 49 -7.22 3.65 10.05
CA LEU A 49 -6.24 3.77 11.13
C LEU A 49 -5.95 5.23 11.52
N ALA A 50 -5.89 6.14 10.54
CA ALA A 50 -5.70 7.56 10.79
C ALA A 50 -6.92 8.21 11.47
N CYS A 51 -8.13 7.83 11.09
CA CYS A 51 -9.37 8.31 11.73
C CYS A 51 -9.55 7.76 13.15
N PHE A 52 -9.09 6.53 13.40
CA PHE A 52 -9.09 5.90 14.73
C PHE A 52 -7.86 6.27 15.57
N ALA A 53 -7.10 7.30 15.19
CA ALA A 53 -6.06 7.87 16.04
C ALA A 53 -6.70 8.63 17.22
N THR A 54 -7.27 7.88 18.17
CA THR A 54 -7.82 8.37 19.43
C THR A 54 -6.71 8.80 20.41
N PRO A 55 -7.04 9.62 21.43
CA PRO A 55 -6.05 10.17 22.36
C PRO A 55 -5.41 9.13 23.31
N GLU A 56 -5.97 7.93 23.44
CA GLU A 56 -5.26 6.81 24.08
C GLU A 56 -4.13 6.36 23.16
N LYS A 57 -2.89 6.69 23.55
CA LYS A 57 -1.66 6.41 22.80
C LYS A 57 -1.39 4.90 22.73
N VAL A 58 -2.10 4.19 21.86
CA VAL A 58 -1.70 2.85 21.44
C VAL A 58 -0.48 3.01 20.55
N MET A 59 0.70 2.79 21.15
CA MET A 59 2.00 2.90 20.51
C MET A 59 2.47 1.51 20.11
N VAL A 60 2.66 1.28 18.81
CA VAL A 60 3.26 0.06 18.28
C VAL A 60 4.50 0.47 17.50
N TRP A 61 5.68 -0.02 17.94
CA TRP A 61 6.96 0.31 17.28
C TRP A 61 7.25 1.83 17.25
N GLU A 62 7.04 2.50 18.38
CA GLU A 62 7.15 3.96 18.55
C GLU A 62 6.20 4.80 17.68
N ALA A 63 5.36 4.18 16.85
CA ALA A 63 4.36 4.83 16.03
C ALA A 63 2.96 4.60 16.62
N GLY A 64 2.22 5.70 16.82
CA GLY A 64 0.80 5.62 17.13
C GLY A 64 -0.02 5.14 15.93
N LEU A 65 -1.30 4.83 16.14
CA LEU A 65 -2.25 4.43 15.08
C LEU A 65 -2.26 5.42 13.90
N GLY A 66 -2.13 6.73 14.15
CA GLY A 66 -2.01 7.73 13.10
C GLY A 66 -0.74 7.58 12.24
N GLY A 67 0.39 7.22 12.84
CA GLY A 67 1.65 6.95 12.12
C GLY A 67 1.56 5.70 11.25
N TRP A 68 0.94 4.65 11.77
CA TRP A 68 0.60 3.44 11.00
C TRP A 68 -0.36 3.75 9.86
N GLY A 69 -1.36 4.60 10.08
CA GLY A 69 -2.29 5.05 9.05
C GLY A 69 -1.59 5.76 7.88
N ILE A 70 -0.70 6.70 8.19
CA ILE A 70 0.09 7.41 7.17
C ILE A 70 1.01 6.42 6.41
N ALA A 71 1.68 5.51 7.11
CA ALA A 71 2.53 4.49 6.48
C ALA A 71 1.73 3.60 5.51
N PHE A 72 0.53 3.18 5.90
CA PHE A 72 -0.39 2.38 5.10
C PHE A 72 -0.87 3.14 3.86
N MET A 73 -1.27 4.40 4.01
CA MET A 73 -1.67 5.26 2.88
C MET A 73 -0.52 5.49 1.90
N PHE A 74 0.68 5.77 2.40
CA PHE A 74 1.87 5.93 1.58
C PHE A 74 2.19 4.65 0.80
N ALA A 75 2.21 3.50 1.47
CA ALA A 75 2.45 2.20 0.85
C ALA A 75 1.41 1.87 -0.22
N GLY A 76 0.12 2.11 0.06
CA GLY A 76 -0.97 1.90 -0.88
C GLY A 76 -0.84 2.77 -2.13
N GLY A 77 -0.49 4.05 -1.97
CA GLY A 77 -0.29 4.98 -3.09
C GLY A 77 0.88 4.58 -3.99
N ILE A 78 2.04 4.26 -3.41
CA ILE A 78 3.22 3.81 -4.17
C ILE A 78 2.93 2.48 -4.88
N SER A 79 2.33 1.52 -4.19
CA SER A 79 1.96 0.23 -4.78
C SER A 79 0.99 0.40 -5.95
N PHE A 80 0.01 1.30 -5.83
CA PHE A 80 -0.94 1.58 -6.90
C PHE A 80 -0.24 2.14 -8.14
N LEU A 81 0.66 3.12 -7.98
CA LEU A 81 1.42 3.72 -9.08
C LEU A 81 2.30 2.70 -9.81
N VAL A 82 3.05 1.88 -9.08
CA VAL A 82 3.92 0.87 -9.69
C VAL A 82 3.10 -0.20 -10.41
N THR A 83 1.98 -0.62 -9.83
CA THR A 83 1.08 -1.60 -10.44
C THR A 83 0.40 -1.03 -11.68
N SER A 84 -0.04 0.24 -11.67
CA SER A 84 -0.71 0.87 -12.82
C SER A 84 0.21 1.01 -14.03
N VAL A 85 1.46 1.45 -13.81
CA VAL A 85 2.49 1.52 -14.85
C VAL A 85 2.74 0.13 -15.44
N SER A 86 2.92 -0.87 -14.58
CA SER A 86 3.17 -2.25 -15.03
C SER A 86 1.99 -2.85 -15.79
N HIS A 87 0.78 -2.52 -15.38
CA HIS A 87 -0.43 -2.94 -16.07
C HIS A 87 -0.53 -2.33 -17.47
N ALA A 88 -0.23 -1.04 -17.60
CA ALA A 88 -0.22 -0.35 -18.89
C ALA A 88 0.75 -1.00 -19.88
N TYR A 89 1.96 -1.34 -19.44
CA TYR A 89 2.93 -2.07 -20.27
C TYR A 89 2.42 -3.45 -20.69
N GLN A 90 1.82 -4.20 -19.76
CA GLN A 90 1.30 -5.54 -20.07
C GLN A 90 0.13 -5.51 -21.05
N ILE A 91 -0.69 -4.45 -21.06
CA ILE A 91 -1.76 -4.27 -22.04
C ILE A 91 -1.17 -3.92 -23.40
N HIS A 92 -0.19 -3.02 -23.46
CA HIS A 92 0.46 -2.61 -24.71
C HIS A 92 1.19 -3.77 -25.40
N ASP A 93 1.92 -4.61 -24.66
CA ASP A 93 2.61 -5.79 -25.21
C ASP A 93 1.66 -6.87 -25.78
N LYS A 94 0.36 -6.78 -25.47
CA LYS A 94 -0.67 -7.73 -25.94
C LYS A 94 -1.50 -7.21 -27.11
N ALA A 95 -1.35 -5.93 -27.47
CA ALA A 95 -2.02 -5.29 -28.60
C ALA A 95 -1.22 -5.50 -29.89
#